data_AF-F3KHG9-F1
#
_entry.id   AF-F3KHG9-F1
#
_cell.length_a   1.000
_cell.length_b   1.000
_cell.length_c   1.000
_cell.angle_alpha   90.00
_cell.angle_beta   90.00
_cell.angle_gamma   90.00
#
_symmetry.space_group_name_H-M   'P 1'
#
loop_
_entity.id
_entity.type
_entity.pdbx_description
1 polymer ?
#
loop_
_entity_poly.entity_id
_entity_poly.type
_entity_poly.pdbx_seq_one_letter_code
_entity_poly.pdbx_strand_id
1 'polypeptide(L)' 'MLQSDNLLRWHEISTPVRRGYFVDSRWPHNSATIKETLTGQLYAVDSWPRANGEQPDIKPVAQWYQEGRNW' A
#
# COMPACT_ATOMS: atom_id res chain seq x y z
N MET A 1 -13.93 3.37 14.08
CA MET A 1 -12.87 3.25 13.04
C MET A 1 -12.95 1.82 12.49
N LEU A 2 -12.79 1.57 11.18
CA LEU A 2 -13.13 0.27 10.55
C LEU A 2 -12.59 -0.98 11.29
N GLN A 3 -11.33 -0.97 11.74
CA GLN A 3 -10.75 -2.09 12.48
C GLN A 3 -11.29 -2.20 13.91
N SER A 4 -11.40 -1.09 14.66
CA SER A 4 -11.93 -1.09 16.03
C SER A 4 -13.39 -1.54 16.08
N ASP A 5 -14.11 -1.32 14.98
CA ASP A 5 -15.53 -1.62 14.85
C ASP A 5 -15.74 -3.04 14.28
N ASN A 6 -14.68 -3.84 14.14
CA ASN A 6 -14.68 -5.20 13.58
C ASN A 6 -15.27 -5.31 12.16
N LEU A 7 -15.10 -4.26 11.34
CA LEU A 7 -15.60 -4.23 9.97
C LEU A 7 -14.59 -4.78 8.94
N LEU A 8 -13.32 -4.94 9.34
CA LEU A 8 -12.32 -5.62 8.52
C LEU A 8 -12.31 -7.12 8.85
N ARG A 9 -12.83 -7.95 7.94
CA ARG A 9 -12.99 -9.40 8.17
C ARG A 9 -11.80 -10.23 7.67
N TRP A 10 -11.24 -9.82 6.55
CA TRP A 10 -10.19 -10.57 5.83
C TRP A 10 -8.80 -9.95 5.98
N HIS A 11 -8.73 -8.74 6.55
CA HIS A 11 -7.50 -7.98 6.63
C HIS A 11 -7.42 -7.26 7.98
N GLU A 12 -6.20 -6.94 8.38
CA GLU A 12 -5.91 -6.02 9.47
C GLU A 12 -4.99 -4.90 9.00
N ILE A 13 -5.12 -3.73 9.62
CA ILE A 13 -4.21 -2.60 9.46
C ILE A 13 -2.81 -3.04 9.89
N SER A 14 -1.81 -2.70 9.10
CA SER A 14 -0.41 -3.01 9.38
C SER A 14 0.46 -1.74 9.33
N THR A 15 1.73 -1.90 9.66
CA THR A 15 2.70 -0.80 9.68
C THR A 15 2.87 -0.20 8.27
N PRO A 16 2.80 1.14 8.11
CA PRO A 16 3.04 1.78 6.82
C PRO A 16 4.39 1.41 6.22
N VAL A 17 4.47 1.41 4.89
CA VAL A 17 5.70 1.19 4.14
C VAL A 17 6.18 2.47 3.48
N ARG A 18 7.49 2.53 3.22
CA ARG A 18 8.15 3.67 2.58
C ARG A 18 9.13 3.18 1.52
N ARG A 19 9.14 3.85 0.38
CA ARG A 19 10.17 3.72 -0.66
C ARG A 19 10.70 5.09 -1.06
N GLY A 20 11.80 5.08 -1.79
CA GLY A 20 12.42 6.29 -2.31
C GLY A 20 13.29 7.01 -1.29
N TYR A 21 14.55 7.15 -1.67
CA TYR A 21 15.59 7.86 -0.97
C TYR A 21 16.34 8.70 -2.01
N PHE A 22 16.91 9.83 -1.61
CA PHE A 22 17.71 10.64 -2.54
C PHE A 22 18.90 9.88 -3.16
N VAL A 23 19.32 8.75 -2.55
CA VAL A 23 20.38 7.88 -3.06
C VAL A 23 19.93 6.84 -4.10
N ASP A 24 18.63 6.54 -4.18
CA ASP A 24 18.10 5.55 -5.11
C ASP A 24 17.36 6.18 -6.30
N SER A 25 17.53 7.50 -6.48
CA SER A 25 16.87 8.30 -7.51
C SER A 25 15.37 8.03 -7.55
N ARG A 26 14.69 8.02 -6.39
CA ARG A 26 13.23 8.00 -6.33
C ARG A 26 12.75 9.00 -5.29
N TRP A 27 11.68 9.71 -5.62
CA TRP A 27 11.02 10.59 -4.66
C TRP A 27 10.49 9.78 -3.46
N PRO A 28 10.69 10.27 -2.22
CA PRO A 28 10.14 9.61 -1.04
C PRO A 28 8.63 9.44 -1.14
N HIS A 29 8.17 8.19 -0.97
CA HIS A 29 6.76 7.83 -1.07
C HIS A 29 6.40 6.88 0.07
N ASN A 30 5.29 7.19 0.75
CA ASN A 30 4.76 6.41 1.86
C ASN A 30 3.40 5.85 1.47
N SER A 31 3.08 4.64 1.93
CA SER A 31 1.77 4.03 1.72
C SER A 31 1.30 3.29 2.95
N ALA A 32 -0.01 3.37 3.23
CA ALA A 32 -0.65 2.55 4.24
C ALA A 32 -0.64 1.08 3.80
N THR A 33 -0.65 0.15 4.76
CA THR A 33 -0.70 -1.27 4.46
C THR A 33 -1.82 -1.98 5.20
N ILE A 34 -2.31 -3.04 4.57
CA ILE A 34 -3.17 -4.04 5.18
C ILE A 34 -2.51 -5.40 5.05
N LYS A 35 -2.70 -6.26 6.05
CA LYS A 35 -2.23 -7.65 6.06
C LYS A 35 -3.42 -8.58 5.94
N GLU A 36 -3.40 -9.46 4.96
CA GLU A 36 -4.42 -10.49 4.81
C GLU A 36 -4.27 -11.53 5.94
N THR A 37 -5.38 -11.90 6.58
CA THR A 37 -5.35 -12.63 7.86
C THR A 37 -5.03 -14.12 7.70
N LEU A 38 -5.36 -14.73 6.56
CA LEU A 38 -5.12 -16.16 6.32
C LEU A 38 -3.66 -16.48 5.93
N THR A 39 -3.07 -15.64 5.09
CA THR A 39 -1.77 -15.84 4.45
C THR A 39 -0.67 -14.97 5.03
N GLY A 40 -1.03 -13.88 5.71
CA GLY A 40 -0.08 -12.86 6.16
C GLY A 40 0.43 -11.97 5.03
N GLN A 41 -0.11 -12.07 3.81
CA GLN A 41 0.33 -11.27 2.68
C GLN A 41 0.06 -9.78 2.94
N LEU A 42 1.10 -8.95 2.78
CA LEU A 42 0.98 -7.50 2.89
C LEU A 42 0.61 -6.87 1.55
N TYR A 43 -0.35 -5.97 1.59
CA TYR A 43 -0.78 -5.14 0.48
C TYR A 43 -0.57 -3.67 0.82
N ALA A 44 0.00 -2.92 -0.12
CA ALA A 44 0.03 -1.46 -0.08
C ALA A 44 -1.31 -0.93 -0.59
N VAL A 45 -1.88 0.04 0.13
CA VAL A 45 -3.05 0.83 -0.29
C VAL A 45 -2.52 2.18 -0.73
N ASP A 46 -2.24 2.31 -2.03
CA ASP A 46 -1.54 3.47 -2.59
C ASP A 46 -2.54 4.55 -3.05
N SER A 47 -2.17 5.81 -2.83
CA SER A 47 -3.00 6.98 -3.07
C SER A 47 -2.65 7.68 -4.40
N TRP A 48 -2.13 6.95 -5.39
CA TRP A 48 -1.86 7.54 -6.71
C TRP A 48 -3.15 8.12 -7.30
N PRO A 49 -3.13 9.36 -7.79
CA PRO A 49 -4.29 9.94 -8.43
C PRO A 49 -4.61 9.15 -9.71
N ARG A 50 -5.87 8.77 -9.82
CA ARG A 50 -6.47 8.12 -10.99
C ARG A 50 -7.63 8.97 -11.49
N ALA A 51 -8.20 8.61 -12.65
CA ALA A 51 -9.45 9.24 -13.06
C ALA A 51 -10.58 8.89 -12.07
N ASN A 52 -11.59 9.75 -12.01
CA ASN A 52 -12.72 9.55 -11.10
C ASN A 52 -13.46 8.24 -11.42
N GLY A 53 -13.75 7.46 -10.39
CA GLY A 53 -14.45 6.17 -10.51
C GLY A 53 -13.54 4.99 -10.87
N GLU A 54 -12.24 5.22 -11.10
CA GLU A 54 -11.28 4.13 -11.24
C GLU A 54 -11.02 3.44 -9.89
N GLN A 55 -10.64 2.17 -9.97
CA GLN A 55 -10.29 1.39 -8.79
C GLN A 55 -9.00 1.92 -8.15
N PRO A 56 -8.90 1.87 -6.81
CA PRO A 56 -7.67 2.25 -6.12
C PRO A 56 -6.55 1.23 -6.40
N ASP A 57 -5.31 1.71 -6.32
CA ASP A 57 -4.13 0.85 -6.40
C ASP A 57 -3.93 0.07 -5.07
N ILE A 58 -4.40 -1.18 -5.04
CA ILE A 58 -4.15 -2.12 -3.94
C ILE A 58 -3.34 -3.29 -4.48
N LYS A 59 -2.09 -3.44 -4.02
CA LYS A 59 -1.15 -4.42 -4.60
C LYS A 59 -0.20 -5.01 -3.56
N PRO A 60 0.35 -6.22 -3.77
CA PRO A 60 1.35 -6.78 -2.88
C PRO A 60 2.51 -5.81 -2.65
N VAL A 61 2.95 -5.65 -1.40
CA VAL A 61 4.03 -4.71 -1.05
C VAL A 61 5.31 -4.99 -1.84
N ALA A 62 5.61 -6.26 -2.13
CA ALA A 62 6.75 -6.64 -2.95
C ALA A 62 6.68 -6.06 -4.39
N GLN A 63 5.49 -6.06 -5.01
CA GLN A 63 5.27 -5.44 -6.31
C GLN A 63 5.38 -3.92 -6.19
N TRP A 64 4.76 -3.33 -5.18
CA TRP A 64 4.83 -1.89 -4.90
C TRP A 64 6.28 -1.38 -4.80
N TYR A 65 7.18 -2.11 -4.15
CA TYR A 65 8.59 -1.70 -4.04
C TYR A 65 9.34 -1.61 -5.38
N GLN A 66 8.87 -2.31 -6.41
CA GLN A 66 9.48 -2.32 -7.74
C GLN A 66 9.02 -1.15 -8.62
N GLU A 67 7.91 -0.51 -8.26
CA GLU A 67 7.34 0.63 -8.98
C GLU A 67 8.10 1.94 -8.69
N GLY A 68 7.82 2.98 -9.50
CA GLY A 68 8.41 4.31 -9.32
C GLY A 68 9.89 4.41 -9.73
N ARG A 69 10.38 3.52 -10.59
CA ARG A 69 11.74 3.60 -11.18
C ARG A 69 11.81 4.39 -12.50
N ASN A 70 10.67 4.68 -13.10
CA ASN A 70 10.55 5.30 -14.43
C ASN A 70 9.76 6.62 -14.35
N TRP A 71 10.11 7.48 -13.40
CA TRP A 71 9.61 8.86 -13.37
C TRP A 71 10.44 9.73 -14.32
#